data_AF-A0A953ER65-F1
#
_entry.id   AF-A0A953ER65-F1
#
_cell.length_a   1.000
_cell.length_b   1.000
_cell.length_c   1.000
_cell.angle_alpha   90.00
_cell.angle_beta   90.00
_cell.angle_gamma   90.00
#
_symmetry.space_group_name_H-M   'P 1'
#
loop_
_entity.id
_entity.type
_entity.pdbx_description
1 polymer ?
#
loop_
_entity_poly.entity_id
_entity_poly.type
_entity_poly.pdbx_seq_one_letter_code
_entity_poly.pdbx_strand_id
1 'polypeptide(L)' 'MHREPHPSTGSAVVLTVAHLDHQPENCDPANLMAMCQACHLAYDRDHHADTRRARQEQ' A
#
# COMPACT_ATOMS: atom_id res chain seq x y z
N MET A 1 -2.86 -13.96 8.69
CA MET A 1 -3.29 -13.01 9.75
C MET A 1 -2.15 -12.03 10.05
N HIS A 2 -2.39 -10.92 10.76
CA HIS A 2 -1.33 -9.95 11.08
C HIS A 2 -0.23 -10.61 11.95
N ARG A 3 1.04 -10.41 11.57
CA ARG A 3 2.28 -11.01 12.10
C ARG A 3 2.46 -12.52 11.91
N GLU A 4 1.56 -13.19 11.19
CA GLU A 4 1.81 -14.56 10.77
C GLU A 4 2.78 -14.60 9.59
N PRO A 5 3.59 -15.65 9.46
CA PRO A 5 4.47 -15.81 8.31
C PRO A 5 3.67 -16.03 7.02
N HIS A 6 4.10 -15.38 5.94
CA HIS A 6 3.52 -15.59 4.62
C HIS A 6 3.82 -17.01 4.12
N PRO A 7 2.84 -17.77 3.61
CA PRO A 7 3.01 -19.19 3.31
C PRO A 7 4.07 -19.49 2.25
N SER A 8 4.34 -18.56 1.33
CA SER A 8 5.35 -18.76 0.28
C SER A 8 6.70 -18.08 0.53
N THR A 9 6.78 -17.05 1.37
CA THR A 9 8.01 -16.26 1.56
C THR A 9 8.56 -16.32 2.98
N GLY A 10 7.80 -16.88 3.95
CA GLY A 10 8.18 -16.95 5.36
C GLY A 10 8.27 -15.60 6.08
N SER A 11 8.12 -14.48 5.36
CA SER A 11 8.19 -13.13 5.92
C SER A 11 6.94 -12.83 6.75
N ALA A 12 7.09 -12.06 7.83
CA ALA A 12 5.95 -11.65 8.66
C ALA A 12 4.96 -10.80 7.84
N VAL A 13 3.69 -11.17 7.83
CA VAL A 13 2.61 -10.41 7.18
C VAL A 13 2.21 -9.24 8.07
N VAL A 14 2.28 -8.01 7.56
CA VAL A 14 1.85 -6.80 8.25
C VAL A 14 0.64 -6.25 7.51
N LEU A 15 -0.51 -6.25 8.18
CA LEU A 15 -1.69 -5.54 7.69
C LEU A 15 -1.54 -4.03 7.93
N THR A 16 -1.89 -3.27 6.91
CA THR A 16 -1.86 -1.80 6.83
C THR A 16 -3.19 -1.31 6.25
N VAL A 17 -3.43 0.00 6.30
CA VAL A 17 -4.60 0.64 5.68
C VAL A 17 -4.12 1.39 4.44
N ALA A 18 -4.79 1.15 3.31
CA ALA A 18 -4.57 1.83 2.04
C ALA A 18 -5.73 2.81 1.75
N HIS A 19 -5.39 4.00 1.23
CA HIS A 19 -6.36 4.94 0.67
C HIS A 19 -6.53 4.62 -0.82
N LEU A 20 -7.75 4.27 -1.26
CA LEU A 20 -7.98 3.80 -2.62
C LEU A 20 -7.76 4.91 -3.67
N ASP A 21 -7.95 6.17 -3.30
CA ASP A 21 -7.68 7.33 -4.16
C ASP A 21 -6.26 7.90 -4.04
N HIS A 22 -5.39 7.30 -3.21
CA HIS A 22 -4.05 7.80 -2.89
C HIS A 22 -4.02 9.22 -2.28
N GLN A 23 -5.13 9.69 -1.69
CA GLN A 23 -5.19 10.97 -0.96
C GLN A 23 -5.26 10.71 0.56
N PRO A 24 -4.19 11.00 1.33
CA PRO A 24 -4.14 10.73 2.77
C PRO A 24 -5.20 11.46 3.60
N GLU A 25 -5.72 12.57 3.09
CA GLU A 25 -6.75 13.37 3.76
C GLU A 25 -8.17 12.78 3.61
N ASN A 26 -8.39 11.91 2.62
CA ASN A 26 -9.70 11.29 2.38
C ASN A 26 -9.89 10.02 3.24
N CYS A 27 -10.27 10.21 4.50
CA CYS A 27 -10.50 9.13 5.47
C CYS A 27 -11.93 8.54 5.42
N ASP A 28 -12.67 8.66 4.32
CA ASP A 28 -13.97 8.01 4.19
C ASP A 28 -13.81 6.48 4.32
N PRO A 29 -14.60 5.77 5.15
CA PRO A 29 -14.50 4.32 5.28
C PRO A 29 -14.60 3.55 3.96
N ALA A 30 -15.32 4.09 2.97
CA ALA A 30 -15.40 3.50 1.63
C ALA A 30 -14.10 3.67 0.82
N ASN A 31 -13.26 4.65 1.17
CA ASN A 31 -11.94 4.88 0.59
C ASN A 31 -10.82 4.11 1.31
N LEU A 32 -11.10 3.46 2.45
CA LEU A 32 -10.11 2.76 3.25
C LEU A 32 -10.22 1.25 3.08
N MET A 33 -9.09 0.59 2.79
CA MET A 33 -9.02 -0.86 2.71
C MET A 33 -7.88 -1.43 3.54
N ALA A 34 -8.16 -2.49 4.32
CA ALA A 34 -7.13 -3.25 5.00
C ALA A 34 -6.41 -4.17 4.01
N MET A 35 -5.10 -3.98 3.85
CA MET A 35 -4.27 -4.77 2.94
C MET A 35 -2.99 -5.23 3.65
N CYS A 36 -2.44 -6.39 3.27
CA CYS A 36 -1.08 -6.73 3.69
C CYS A 36 -0.06 -5.82 2.99
N GLN A 37 1.14 -5.71 3.55
CA GLN A 37 2.20 -4.85 3.02
C GLN A 37 2.56 -5.16 1.56
N ALA A 38 2.49 -6.44 1.14
CA ALA A 38 2.76 -6.82 -0.24
C ALA A 38 1.65 -6.37 -1.20
N CYS A 39 0.38 -6.54 -0.82
CA CYS A 39 -0.74 -6.09 -1.64
C CYS A 39 -0.81 -4.57 -1.73
N HIS A 40 -0.55 -3.86 -0.63
CA HIS A 40 -0.51 -2.40 -0.60
C HIS A 40 0.58 -1.87 -1.54
N LEU A 41 1.80 -2.40 -1.48
CA LEU A 41 2.88 -2.00 -2.39
C LEU A 41 2.59 -2.32 -3.87
N ALA A 42 1.87 -3.42 -4.14
CA ALA A 42 1.45 -3.76 -5.49
C ALA A 42 0.39 -2.79 -6.03
N TYR A 43 -0.54 -2.34 -5.16
CA TYR A 43 -1.55 -1.34 -5.49
C TYR A 43 -0.91 0.02 -5.81
N ASP A 44 0.00 0.49 -4.97
CA ASP A 44 0.66 1.79 -5.10
C ASP A 44 1.74 1.85 -6.19
N ARG A 45 2.01 0.73 -6.90
CA ARG A 45 3.17 0.60 -7.78
C ARG A 45 3.25 1.72 -8.82
N ASP A 46 2.13 1.99 -9.49
CA ASP A 46 2.08 2.95 -10.58
C ASP A 46 2.11 4.40 -10.02
N HIS A 47 1.36 4.67 -8.94
CA HIS A 47 1.42 5.95 -8.23
C HIS A 47 2.83 6.30 -7.72
N HIS A 48 3.56 5.30 -7.18
CA HIS A 48 4.95 5.46 -6.78
C HIS A 48 5.89 5.68 -7.97
N ALA A 49 5.64 5.06 -9.12
CA ALA A 49 6.44 5.30 -10.32
C ALA A 49 6.29 6.76 -10.79
N ASP A 50 5.07 7.28 -10.82
CA ASP A 50 4.78 8.67 -11.21
C ASP A 50 5.39 9.67 -10.23
N THR A 51 5.22 9.44 -8.93
CA THR A 51 5.81 10.29 -7.88
C THR A 51 7.34 10.31 -7.97
N ARG A 52 7.97 9.16 -8.27
CA ARG A 52 9.43 9.08 -8.45
C ARG A 52 9.90 9.85 -9.69
N ARG A 53 9.14 9.82 -10.79
CA ARG A 53 9.44 10.60 -12.00
C ARG A 53 9.34 12.10 -11.71
N ALA A 54 8.22 12.54 -11.15
CA ALA A 54 7.99 13.94 -10.80
C ALA A 54 9.03 14.51 -9.80
N ARG A 55 9.63 13.66 -8.96
CA ARG A 55 10.73 14.07 -8.05
C ARG A 55 12.07 14.26 -8.78
N GLN A 56 12.33 13.52 -9.86
CA GLN A 56 13.59 13.65 -10.61
C GLN A 56 13.63 14.87 -11.52
N GLU A 57 12.47 15.42 -11.85
CA GLU A 57 12.30 16.59 -12.73
C GLU A 57 12.30 17.93 -11.96
N GLN A 58 12.45 17.88 -10.63
CA GLN A 58 12.61 19.04 -9.74
C GLN A 58 14.08 19.25 -9.38
#